data_AF-A0A3B8WZD3-F1
#
_entry.id   AF-A0A3B8WZD3-F1
#
_cell.length_a   1.000
_cell.length_b   1.000
_cell.length_c   1.000
_cell.angle_alpha   90.00
_cell.angle_beta   90.00
_cell.angle_gamma   90.00
#
_symmetry.space_group_name_H-M   'P 1'
#
loop_
_entity.id
_entity.type
_entity.pdbx_description
1 polymer ?
#
loop_
_entity_poly.entity_id
_entity_poly.type
_entity_poly.pdbx_seq_one_letter_code
_entity_poly.pdbx_strand_id
1 'polypeptide(L)'
;REEHEVGEYLGADRLFYQNLGDLKQAVALGSRNITTFDASCFDGEYVTGDVDQAYLREIGLSRSDSAKQVSIDFGEEDEEVPVG
;
A
#
# COMPACT_ATOMS: atom_id res chain seq x y z
N ARG A 1 -5.05 7.36 14.40
CA ARG A 1 -4.27 6.12 14.38
C ARG A 1 -2.94 6.48 14.96
N GLU A 2 -2.65 5.99 16.16
CA GLU A 2 -1.45 6.37 16.88
C GLU A 2 -0.36 5.34 16.62
N GLU A 3 0.88 5.79 16.49
CA GLU A 3 2.05 4.94 16.18
C GLU A 3 2.18 3.75 17.15
N HIS A 4 1.72 3.93 18.38
CA HIS A 4 1.65 2.89 19.40
C HIS A 4 0.82 1.67 18.98
N GLU A 5 -0.35 1.89 18.35
CA GLU A 5 -1.23 0.80 17.89
C GLU A 5 -0.52 -0.07 16.84
N VAL A 6 0.36 0.52 16.02
CA VAL A 6 1.15 -0.20 15.03
C VAL A 6 2.23 -1.04 15.70
N GLY A 7 2.93 -0.47 16.71
CA GLY A 7 3.94 -1.19 17.47
C GLY A 7 3.38 -2.40 18.20
N GLU A 8 2.25 -2.24 18.88
CA GLU A 8 1.54 -3.33 19.56
C GLU A 8 1.09 -4.42 18.59
N TYR A 9 0.49 -4.04 17.45
CA TYR A 9 0.05 -4.98 16.43
C TYR A 9 1.20 -5.84 15.88
N LEU A 10 2.39 -5.22 15.71
CA LEU A 10 3.58 -5.92 15.22
C LEU A 10 4.33 -6.68 16.33
N GLY A 11 3.98 -6.49 17.61
CA GLY A 11 4.69 -7.09 18.76
C GLY A 11 6.08 -6.50 19.00
N ALA A 12 6.30 -5.24 18.60
CA ALA A 12 7.60 -4.59 18.73
C ALA A 12 7.76 -3.90 20.09
N ASP A 13 8.91 -4.08 20.76
CA ASP A 13 9.24 -3.36 22.00
C ASP A 13 9.36 -1.84 21.79
N ARG A 14 9.80 -1.44 20.59
CA ARG A 14 9.92 -0.05 20.15
C ARG A 14 9.69 0.06 18.65
N LEU A 15 9.07 1.16 18.24
CA LEU A 15 8.86 1.54 16.85
C LEU A 15 9.37 2.96 16.63
N PHE A 16 10.03 3.19 15.50
CA PHE A 16 10.54 4.52 15.13
C PHE A 16 10.22 4.78 13.65
N TYR A 17 9.59 5.91 13.37
CA TYR A 17 9.39 6.41 12.02
C TYR A 17 10.42 7.49 11.68
N GLN A 18 10.91 7.49 10.45
CA GLN A 18 11.74 8.59 9.94
C GLN A 18 10.86 9.81 9.65
N ASN A 19 11.37 11.00 9.93
CA ASN A 19 10.72 12.23 9.52
C ASN A 19 10.72 12.38 8.00
N LEU A 20 9.58 12.72 7.40
CA LEU A 20 9.45 12.88 5.95
C LEU A 20 10.36 13.98 5.38
N GLY A 21 10.57 15.07 6.12
CA GLY A 21 11.49 16.14 5.75
C GLY A 21 12.95 15.68 5.74
N ASP A 22 13.35 14.84 6.70
CA ASP A 22 14.69 14.26 6.74
C ASP A 22 14.91 13.28 5.58
N LEU A 23 13.88 12.49 5.23
CA LEU A 23 13.90 11.63 4.04
C LEU A 23 14.10 12.45 2.76
N LYS A 24 13.31 13.52 2.56
CA LYS A 24 13.42 14.41 1.39
C LYS A 24 14.82 15.03 1.29
N GLN A 25 15.38 15.49 2.42
CA GLN A 25 16.74 16.03 2.47
C GLN A 25 17.81 14.98 2.14
N ALA A 26 17.70 13.79 2.74
CA ALA A 26 18.66 12.70 2.52
C ALA A 26 18.75 12.30 1.05
N VAL A 27 17.60 12.25 0.34
CA VAL A 27 17.58 11.96 -1.10
C VAL A 27 18.15 13.14 -1.91
N ALA A 28 17.82 14.38 -1.55
CA ALA A 28 18.29 15.58 -2.25
C ALA A 28 19.83 15.76 -2.21
N LEU A 29 20.51 15.25 -1.17
CA LEU A 29 21.98 15.24 -1.10
C LEU A 29 22.64 14.57 -2.30
N GLY A 30 21.97 13.59 -2.93
CA GLY A 30 22.47 12.87 -4.10
C GLY A 30 22.28 13.60 -5.43
N SER A 31 21.53 14.71 -5.47
CA SER A 31 21.26 15.46 -6.71
C SER A 31 20.76 16.88 -6.43
N ARG A 32 21.60 17.89 -6.75
CA ARG A 32 21.28 19.31 -6.53
C ARG A 32 20.15 19.87 -7.41
N ASN A 33 19.71 19.12 -8.42
CA ASN A 33 18.72 19.56 -9.40
C ASN A 33 17.29 19.13 -9.06
N ILE A 34 17.10 18.29 -8.04
CA ILE A 34 15.77 17.84 -7.62
C ILE A 34 15.23 18.83 -6.58
N THR A 35 14.14 19.50 -6.91
CA THR A 35 13.50 20.50 -6.03
C THR A 35 12.27 19.98 -5.30
N THR A 36 11.65 18.91 -5.81
CA THR A 36 10.39 18.36 -5.30
C THR A 36 10.36 16.85 -5.49
N PHE A 37 9.67 16.15 -4.59
CA PHE A 37 9.45 14.71 -4.63
C PHE A 37 7.96 14.40 -4.60
N ASP A 38 7.53 13.40 -5.36
CA ASP A 38 6.23 12.77 -5.08
C ASP A 38 6.38 11.93 -3.81
N ALA A 39 5.72 12.39 -2.74
CA ALA A 39 5.68 11.73 -1.44
C ALA A 39 4.23 11.46 -1.02
N SER A 40 3.34 11.37 -2.01
CA SER A 40 1.89 11.28 -1.86
C SER A 40 1.44 10.11 -0.97
N CYS A 41 2.19 9.01 -0.94
CA CYS A 41 1.92 7.89 -0.03
C CYS A 41 2.19 8.18 1.45
N PHE A 42 2.92 9.26 1.77
CA PHE A 42 3.25 9.71 3.11
C PHE A 42 2.47 10.96 3.53
N ASP A 43 2.37 11.97 2.66
CA ASP A 43 1.72 13.26 2.95
C ASP A 43 0.30 13.39 2.36
N GLY A 44 -0.11 12.48 1.48
CA GLY A 44 -1.40 12.53 0.81
C GLY A 44 -1.48 13.56 -0.32
N GLU A 45 -0.37 14.23 -0.66
CA GLU A 45 -0.33 15.26 -1.70
C GLU A 45 0.04 14.64 -3.05
N TYR A 46 -0.98 14.27 -3.83
CA TYR A 46 -0.80 13.72 -5.17
C TYR A 46 -0.53 14.82 -6.20
N VAL A 47 0.63 14.75 -6.88
CA VAL A 47 1.06 15.79 -7.84
C VAL A 47 0.13 15.96 -9.04
N THR A 48 -0.66 14.94 -9.38
CA THR A 48 -1.61 14.96 -10.50
C THR A 48 -2.88 15.76 -10.21
N GLY A 49 -3.20 15.99 -8.94
CA GLY A 49 -4.33 16.84 -8.49
C GLY A 49 -5.74 16.24 -8.72
N ASP A 50 -5.84 15.04 -9.25
CA ASP A 50 -7.08 14.32 -9.57
C ASP A 50 -7.32 13.08 -8.70
N VAL A 51 -6.42 12.80 -7.76
CA VAL A 51 -6.55 11.68 -6.83
C VAL A 51 -7.37 12.13 -5.62
N ASP A 52 -8.59 11.59 -5.53
CA ASP A 52 -9.48 11.82 -4.40
C ASP A 52 -9.88 10.49 -3.70
N GLN A 53 -10.64 10.61 -2.61
CA GLN A 53 -11.10 9.43 -1.88
C GLN A 53 -12.07 8.56 -2.70
N ALA A 54 -12.82 9.13 -3.64
CA ALA A 54 -13.77 8.37 -4.45
C ALA A 54 -13.01 7.47 -5.42
N TYR A 55 -12.00 8.02 -6.09
CA TYR A 55 -11.07 7.32 -6.96
C TYR A 55 -10.33 6.19 -6.22
N LEU A 56 -9.77 6.46 -5.04
CA LEU A 56 -9.09 5.43 -4.26
C LEU A 56 -10.04 4.29 -3.80
N ARG A 57 -11.30 4.62 -3.49
CA ARG A 57 -12.32 3.62 -3.16
C ARG A 57 -12.66 2.73 -4.36
N GLU A 58 -12.83 3.32 -5.54
CA GLU A 58 -13.13 2.59 -6.78
C GLU A 58 -12.02 1.56 -7.09
N ILE A 59 -10.75 1.98 -7.00
CA ILE A 59 -9.61 1.08 -7.14
C ILE A 59 -9.67 -0.05 -6.11
N GLY A 60 -9.99 0.27 -4.86
CA GLY A 60 -10.11 -0.72 -3.78
C GLY A 60 -11.19 -1.77 -4.04
N LEU A 61 -12.35 -1.36 -4.56
CA LEU A 61 -13.45 -2.26 -4.95
C LEU A 61 -13.03 -3.17 -6.11
N SER A 62 -12.47 -2.58 -7.17
CA SER A 62 -11.98 -3.34 -8.34
C SER A 62 -10.99 -4.44 -7.94
N ARG A 63 -10.01 -4.11 -7.08
CA ARG A 63 -9.04 -5.09 -6.56
C ARG A 63 -9.69 -6.19 -5.72
N SER A 64 -10.71 -5.86 -4.95
CA SER A 64 -11.43 -6.83 -4.11
C SER A 64 -12.21 -7.83 -4.97
N ASP A 65 -12.83 -7.36 -6.05
CA ASP A 65 -13.55 -8.22 -6.99
C ASP A 65 -12.60 -9.13 -7.77
N SER A 66 -11.45 -8.61 -8.20
CA SER A 66 -10.39 -9.45 -8.79
C SER A 66 -9.88 -10.53 -7.83
N ALA A 67 -9.67 -10.19 -6.55
CA ALA A 67 -9.23 -11.17 -5.56
C ALA A 67 -10.26 -12.29 -5.33
N LYS A 68 -11.56 -11.96 -5.35
CA LYS A 68 -12.64 -12.95 -5.27
C LYS A 68 -12.66 -13.86 -6.49
N GLN A 69 -12.47 -13.33 -7.70
CA GLN A 69 -12.38 -14.13 -8.92
C GLN A 69 -11.21 -15.11 -8.86
N VAL A 70 -10.03 -14.66 -8.40
CA VAL A 70 -8.87 -15.54 -8.20
C VAL A 70 -9.18 -16.64 -7.18
N SER A 71 -9.85 -16.34 -6.06
CA SER A 71 -10.19 -17.36 -5.07
C SER A 71 -11.23 -18.40 -5.55
N ILE A 72 -12.02 -18.07 -6.58
CA ILE A 72 -12.98 -18.99 -7.19
C ILE A 72 -12.26 -19.91 -8.19
N ASP A 73 -11.27 -19.40 -8.92
CA ASP A 73 -10.52 -20.15 -9.95
C ASP A 73 -9.59 -21.24 -9.37
N PHE A 74 -9.18 -21.12 -8.11
CA PHE A 74 -8.38 -22.14 -7.40
C PHE A 74 -9.23 -23.18 -6.63
N GLY A 75 -10.56 -23.17 -6.78
CA GLY A 75 -11.49 -24.00 -6.01
C GLY A 75 -12.20 -25.13 -6.76
N GLU A 76 -11.97 -25.29 -8.06
CA GLU A 76 -12.65 -26.30 -8.91
C GLU A 76 -11.62 -27.14 -9.69
N GLU A 77 -10.91 -28.04 -9.01
CA GLU A 77 -10.34 -29.24 -9.66
C GLU A 77 -11.20 -30.45 -9.24
N ASP A 78 -12.05 -30.88 -10.16
CA ASP A 78 -12.90 -32.08 -10.05
C ASP A 78 -12.05 -33.33 -9.79
N GLU A 79 -12.12 -33.88 -8.57
CA GLU A 79 -11.59 -35.21 -8.26
C GLU A 79 -12.65 -36.27 -8.61
N GLU A 80 -12.84 -36.58 -9.91
CA GLU A 80 -13.60 -37.76 -10.33
C GLU A 80 -12.65 -38.97 -10.38
N VAL A 81 -12.51 -39.68 -9.26
CA VAL A 81 -11.78 -40.95 -9.19
C VAL A 81 -12.62 -42.08 -9.81
N PRO A 82 -12.13 -42.77 -10.87
CA PRO A 82 -12.87 -43.88 -11.47
C PRO A 82 -12.78 -45.09 -10.53
N VAL A 83 -13.94 -45.58 -10.09
CA VAL A 83 -14.05 -46.82 -9.32
C VAL A 83 -13.83 -47.99 -10.26
N GLY A 84 -12.67 -48.63 -10.15
CA GLY A 84 -12.39 -49.96 -10.70
C GLY A 84 -12.88 -51.06 -9.78
#